data_AF-A0A7W7RTD0-F1
#
_entry.id   AF-A0A7W7RTD0-F1
#
_cell.length_a   1.000
_cell.length_b   1.000
_cell.length_c   1.000
_cell.angle_alpha   90.00
_cell.angle_beta   90.00
_cell.angle_gamma   90.00
#
_symmetry.space_group_name_H-M   'P 1'
#
loop_
_entity.id
_entity.type
_entity.pdbx_description
1 polymer ?
#
loop_
_entity_poly.entity_id
_entity_poly.type
_entity_poly.pdbx_seq_one_letter_code
_entity_poly.pdbx_strand_id
1 'polypeptide(L)'
;MSPSYITPAGDRLIEATRRPASGVVIQRLRTDLNKREIYPSIVYEKGSPRLVISGALTVWANHIGTVIYWGADPDKKPAGQAPGSDLTKAAQKIAEQVYTNRATL
;
A
#
# COMPACT_ATOMS: atom_id res chain seq x y z
N MET A 1 26.98 21.21 -3.67
CA MET A 1 25.53 20.96 -3.55
C MET A 1 25.29 19.52 -3.97
N SER A 2 25.12 18.62 -3.00
CA SER A 2 24.81 17.22 -3.31
C SER A 2 23.33 17.11 -3.68
N PRO A 3 22.96 16.41 -4.76
CA PRO A 3 21.55 16.21 -5.09
C PRO A 3 20.93 15.34 -4.00
N SER A 4 20.01 15.91 -3.24
CA SER A 4 19.18 15.15 -2.30
C SER A 4 18.33 14.19 -3.12
N TYR A 5 18.70 12.91 -3.14
CA TYR A 5 17.85 11.82 -3.62
C TYR A 5 16.72 11.64 -2.62
N ILE A 6 15.73 12.53 -2.72
CA ILE A 6 14.44 12.37 -2.06
C ILE A 6 13.80 11.17 -2.74
N THR A 7 13.82 10.01 -2.07
CA THR A 7 12.95 8.89 -2.43
C THR A 7 11.54 9.46 -2.53
N PRO A 8 10.83 9.42 -3.68
CA PRO A 8 9.61 10.21 -3.88
C PRO A 8 8.44 9.80 -2.97
N ALA A 9 8.60 8.74 -2.19
CA ALA A 9 7.61 8.22 -1.25
C ALA A 9 7.53 9.02 0.06
N GLY A 10 8.62 9.58 0.57
CA GLY A 10 8.67 10.13 1.93
C GLY A 10 7.72 11.30 2.15
N ASP A 11 7.85 12.37 1.36
CA ASP A 11 7.15 13.63 1.60
C ASP A 11 5.69 13.61 1.11
N ARG A 12 5.41 12.93 -0.01
CA ARG A 12 4.03 12.79 -0.55
C ARG A 12 3.15 11.92 0.34
N LEU A 13 3.77 10.95 1.02
CA LEU A 13 3.08 10.08 1.96
C LEU A 13 2.82 10.77 3.31
N ILE A 14 3.74 11.61 3.80
CA ILE A 14 3.53 12.39 5.03
C ILE A 14 2.27 13.27 4.92
N GLU A 15 1.99 13.83 3.75
CA GLU A 15 0.76 14.59 3.50
C GLU A 15 -0.49 13.69 3.38
N ALA A 16 -0.29 12.48 2.88
CA ALA A 16 -1.31 11.46 2.74
C ALA A 16 -1.70 10.80 4.08
N THR A 17 -0.88 10.73 5.12
CA THR A 17 -1.14 9.82 6.25
C THR A 17 -1.45 10.50 7.59
N ARG A 18 -1.49 11.83 7.64
CA ARG A 18 -1.64 12.65 8.87
C ARG A 18 -2.95 12.50 9.67
N ARG A 19 -3.82 11.52 9.39
CA ARG A 19 -5.11 11.34 10.10
C ARG A 19 -5.47 9.88 10.44
N PRO A 20 -6.27 9.65 11.50
CA PRO A 20 -6.67 8.31 11.98
C PRO A 20 -7.43 7.45 10.95
N ALA A 21 -8.01 8.07 9.91
CA ALA A 21 -8.74 7.37 8.85
C ALA A 21 -7.84 6.40 8.04
N SER A 22 -6.57 6.73 7.83
CA SER A 22 -5.62 5.89 7.09
C SER A 22 -5.37 4.55 7.77
N GLY A 23 -5.24 4.55 9.11
CA GLY A 23 -5.05 3.33 9.89
C GLY A 23 -6.26 2.40 9.85
N VAL A 24 -7.48 2.93 9.93
CA VAL A 24 -8.71 2.14 9.82
C VAL A 24 -8.82 1.48 8.44
N VAL A 25 -8.49 2.22 7.38
CA VAL A 25 -8.48 1.69 6.00
C VAL A 25 -7.46 0.57 5.86
N ILE A 26 -6.24 0.74 6.35
CA ILE A 26 -5.18 -0.28 6.28
C ILE A 26 -5.56 -1.55 7.06
N GLN A 27 -6.14 -1.41 8.25
CA GLN A 27 -6.58 -2.56 9.05
C GLN A 27 -7.72 -3.32 8.36
N ARG A 28 -8.74 -2.61 7.85
CA ARG A 28 -9.85 -3.23 7.12
C ARG A 28 -9.37 -3.93 5.84
N LEU A 29 -8.48 -3.27 5.09
CA LEU A 29 -7.90 -3.84 3.89
C LEU A 29 -7.12 -5.14 4.21
N ARG A 30 -6.36 -5.17 5.30
CA ARG A 30 -5.70 -6.40 5.78
C ARG A 30 -6.71 -7.50 6.07
N THR A 31 -7.82 -7.20 6.74
CA THR A 31 -8.88 -8.18 6.98
C THR A 31 -9.42 -8.78 5.68
N ASP A 32 -9.67 -7.95 4.67
CA ASP A 32 -10.18 -8.43 3.37
C ASP A 32 -9.12 -9.19 2.56
N LEU A 33 -7.83 -8.84 2.68
CA LEU A 33 -6.74 -9.61 2.09
C LEU A 33 -6.58 -10.98 2.77
N ASN A 34 -6.73 -11.06 4.09
CA ASN A 34 -6.64 -12.33 4.82
C ASN A 34 -7.74 -13.32 4.40
N LYS A 35 -8.96 -12.84 4.09
CA LYS A 35 -10.05 -13.69 3.54
C LYS A 35 -9.69 -14.32 2.20
N ARG A 36 -8.67 -13.79 1.52
CA ARG A 36 -8.15 -14.24 0.23
C ARG A 36 -6.79 -14.93 0.37
N GLU A 37 -6.44 -15.36 1.59
CA GLU A 37 -5.18 -16.06 1.92
C GLU A 37 -3.92 -15.24 1.63
N ILE A 38 -4.04 -13.91 1.58
CA ILE A 38 -2.92 -12.99 1.52
C ILE A 38 -2.74 -12.40 2.90
N TYR A 39 -1.62 -12.71 3.54
CA TYR A 39 -1.33 -12.33 4.92
C TYR A 39 -0.26 -11.23 4.98
N PRO A 40 -0.62 -9.95 4.74
CA PRO A 40 0.35 -8.86 4.80
C PRO A 40 0.82 -8.60 6.24
N SER A 41 2.09 -8.23 6.35
CA SER A 41 2.64 -7.63 7.56
C SER A 41 2.26 -6.16 7.63
N ILE A 42 1.84 -5.68 8.81
CA ILE A 42 1.70 -4.24 9.05
C ILE A 42 3.05 -3.71 9.50
N VAL A 43 3.55 -2.67 8.83
CA VAL A 43 4.76 -1.94 9.21
C VAL A 43 4.39 -0.47 9.42
N TYR A 44 5.03 0.19 10.37
CA TYR A 44 4.87 1.62 10.59
C TYR A 44 6.10 2.35 10.08
N GLU A 45 5.88 3.40 9.30
CA GLU A 45 6.94 4.28 8.84
C GLU A 45 6.50 5.72 9.08
N LYS A 46 7.32 6.47 9.83
CA LYS A 46 7.02 7.82 10.32
C LYS A 46 5.62 7.94 10.97
N GLY A 47 5.22 6.92 11.74
CA GLY A 47 3.93 6.87 12.43
C GLY A 47 2.74 6.46 11.55
N SER A 48 2.97 6.14 10.27
CA SER A 48 1.91 5.80 9.31
C SER A 48 1.94 4.31 8.99
N PRO A 49 0.80 3.60 9.06
CA PRO A 49 0.77 2.17 8.79
C PRO A 49 0.80 1.88 7.28
N ARG A 50 1.55 0.86 6.90
CA ARG A 50 1.57 0.26 5.55
C ARG A 50 1.44 -1.25 5.64
N LEU A 51 0.92 -1.85 4.57
CA LEU A 51 0.94 -3.30 4.38
C LEU A 51 2.13 -3.67 3.50
N VAL A 52 2.88 -4.68 3.91
CA VAL A 52 3.93 -5.30 3.10
C VAL A 52 3.50 -6.72 2.77
N ILE A 53 3.38 -7.03 1.48
CA ILE A 53 2.95 -8.35 0.99
C ILE A 53 4.16 -9.05 0.38
N SER A 54 4.79 -9.95 1.15
CA SER A 54 5.86 -10.85 0.70
C SER A 54 6.98 -10.17 -0.12
N GLY A 55 7.30 -8.90 0.15
CA GLY A 55 8.27 -8.11 -0.64
C GLY A 55 7.83 -7.74 -2.07
N ALA A 56 6.68 -8.24 -2.54
CA ALA A 56 6.17 -8.01 -3.88
C ALA A 56 5.38 -6.71 -4.00
N LEU A 57 4.63 -6.35 -2.95
CA LEU A 57 3.86 -5.12 -2.91
C LEU A 57 3.97 -4.41 -1.56
N THR A 58 4.02 -3.08 -1.62
CA THR A 58 3.79 -2.21 -0.46
C THR A 58 2.50 -1.42 -0.68
N VAL A 59 1.61 -1.43 0.30
CA VAL A 59 0.29 -0.77 0.23
C VAL A 59 0.16 0.29 1.31
N TRP A 60 -0.28 1.48 0.90
CA TRP A 60 -0.53 2.65 1.73
C TRP A 60 -1.99 3.09 1.59
N ALA A 61 -2.46 3.88 2.55
CA ALA A 61 -3.72 4.61 2.45
C ALA A 61 -3.47 6.09 2.69
N ASN A 62 -4.02 6.94 1.81
CA ASN A 62 -3.94 8.39 1.97
C ASN A 62 -5.07 8.95 2.86
N HIS A 63 -5.12 10.28 3.01
CA HIS A 63 -5.91 10.94 4.05
C HIS A 63 -7.39 11.02 3.67
N ILE A 64 -7.67 10.88 2.38
CA ILE A 64 -9.02 10.71 1.84
C ILE A 64 -9.42 9.22 1.75
N GLY A 65 -8.57 8.31 2.25
CA GLY A 65 -8.85 6.87 2.29
C GLY A 65 -8.58 6.13 0.99
N THR A 66 -7.96 6.72 -0.02
CA THR A 66 -7.51 5.99 -1.23
C THR A 66 -6.37 5.04 -0.86
N VAL A 67 -6.52 3.79 -1.26
CA VAL A 67 -5.49 2.75 -1.18
C VAL A 67 -4.57 2.88 -2.39
N ILE A 68 -3.26 2.97 -2.15
CA ILE A 68 -2.22 3.09 -3.17
C ILE A 68 -1.23 1.96 -2.96
N TYR A 69 -0.91 1.18 -3.99
CA TYR A 69 0.03 0.08 -3.89
C TYR A 69 1.16 0.18 -4.91
N TRP A 70 2.36 -0.17 -4.46
CA TRP A 70 3.62 -0.09 -5.19
C TRP A 70 4.19 -1.49 -5.35
N GLY A 71 4.88 -1.72 -6.48
CA GLY A 71 5.65 -2.94 -6.74
C GLY A 71 6.84 -3.12 -5.79
N ALA A 72 7.63 -4.16 -6.04
CA ALA A 72 8.91 -4.41 -5.36
C ALA A 72 9.92 -3.26 -5.54
N ASP A 73 9.77 -2.48 -6.62
CA ASP A 73 10.54 -1.27 -6.89
C ASP A 73 9.70 -0.03 -6.56
N PRO A 74 9.89 0.57 -5.36
CA PRO A 74 9.11 1.71 -4.90
C PRO A 74 9.50 3.03 -5.59
N ASP A 75 10.60 3.06 -6.35
CA ASP A 75 11.04 4.24 -7.09
C ASP A 75 10.36 4.37 -8.46
N LYS A 76 9.68 3.31 -8.92
CA LYS A 76 8.78 3.32 -10.08
C LYS A 76 7.39 3.81 -9.72
N LYS A 77 6.59 4.21 -10.71
CA LYS A 77 5.19 4.62 -10.52
C LYS A 77 4.39 3.56 -9.71
N PRO A 78 3.34 3.98 -8.97
CA PRO A 78 2.46 3.04 -8.28
C PRO A 78 1.97 1.95 -9.24
N ALA A 79 1.94 0.70 -8.77
CA ALA A 79 1.33 -0.39 -9.50
C ALA A 79 -0.19 -0.16 -9.66
N GLY A 80 -0.81 0.58 -8.73
CA GLY A 80 -2.15 1.09 -8.90
C GLY A 80 -2.72 1.80 -7.68
N GLN A 81 -3.99 2.21 -7.80
CA GLN A 81 -4.76 2.85 -6.74
C GLN A 81 -6.22 2.40 -6.77
N ALA A 82 -6.87 2.42 -5.60
CA ALA A 82 -8.28 2.07 -5.43
C ALA A 82 -8.93 2.95 -4.34
N PRO A 83 -10.20 3.34 -4.48
CA PRO A 83 -10.90 4.08 -3.43
C PRO A 83 -11.12 3.19 -2.21
N GLY A 84 -10.87 3.70 -1.00
CA GLY A 84 -11.10 2.95 0.24
C GLY A 84 -12.56 2.86 0.67
N SER A 85 -13.48 3.42 -0.11
CA SER A 85 -14.91 3.14 0.03
C SER A 85 -15.27 1.72 -0.47
N ASP A 86 -14.43 1.10 -1.29
CA ASP A 86 -14.61 -0.25 -1.83
C ASP A 86 -13.36 -1.12 -1.59
N LEU A 87 -13.12 -1.44 -0.31
CA LEU A 87 -11.95 -2.22 0.11
C LEU A 87 -11.99 -3.66 -0.39
N THR A 88 -13.17 -4.24 -0.59
CA THR A 88 -13.32 -5.57 -1.17
C THR A 88 -12.74 -5.63 -2.58
N LYS A 89 -13.05 -4.62 -3.41
CA LYS A 89 -12.51 -4.50 -4.77
C LYS A 89 -11.04 -4.11 -4.77
N ALA A 90 -10.61 -3.26 -3.83
CA ALA A 90 -9.19 -2.94 -3.65
C ALA A 90 -8.38 -4.21 -3.32
N ALA A 91 -8.85 -5.02 -2.37
CA ALA A 91 -8.24 -6.30 -1.99
C ALA A 91 -8.21 -7.29 -3.17
N GLN A 92 -9.26 -7.33 -3.99
CA GLN A 92 -9.27 -8.15 -5.21
C GLN A 92 -8.15 -7.75 -6.17
N LYS A 93 -8.04 -6.47 -6.51
CA LYS A 93 -7.01 -5.99 -7.44
C LYS A 93 -5.59 -6.23 -6.92
N ILE A 94 -5.39 -6.02 -5.62
CA ILE A 94 -4.11 -6.33 -4.98
C ILE A 94 -3.82 -7.83 -5.08
N ALA A 95 -4.81 -8.69 -4.84
CA ALA A 95 -4.65 -10.14 -4.97
C ALA A 95 -4.27 -10.55 -6.40
N GLU A 96 -4.97 -10.04 -7.41
CA GLU A 96 -4.66 -10.26 -8.83
C GLU A 96 -3.21 -9.87 -9.15
N GLN A 97 -2.75 -8.73 -8.63
CA GLN A 97 -1.38 -8.27 -8.82
C GLN A 97 -0.35 -9.17 -8.12
N VAL A 98 -0.64 -9.65 -6.91
CA VAL A 98 0.24 -10.58 -6.17
C VAL A 98 0.38 -11.90 -6.93
N TYR A 99 -0.73 -12.46 -7.41
CA TYR A 99 -0.70 -13.71 -8.18
C TYR A 99 0.02 -13.57 -9.51
N THR A 100 -0.19 -12.44 -10.21
CA THR A 100 0.53 -12.14 -11.46
C THR A 100 2.03 -12.04 -11.22
N ASN A 101 2.46 -11.31 -10.19
CA ASN A 101 3.88 -11.16 -9.88
C ASN A 101 4.54 -12.49 -9.43
N ARG A 102 3.80 -13.37 -8.74
CA ARG A 102 4.28 -14.71 -8.38
C ARG A 102 4.49 -15.61 -9.59
N ALA A 103 3.67 -15.48 -10.62
CA ALA A 103 3.80 -16.26 -11.85
C ALA A 103 5.01 -15.84 -12.70
N THR A 104 5.55 -14.64 -12.47
CA THR A 104 6.70 -14.09 -13.20
C THR A 104 8.05 -14.24 -12.46
N LEU A 105 8.05 -14.80 -11.25
CA LEU A 105 9.25 -15.14 -10.47
C LEU A 105 9.62 -16.61 -10.69
#